data_AF-A0A2J6TVI5-F1
#
_entry.id   AF-A0A2J6TVI5-F1
#
_cell.length_a   1.000
_cell.length_b   1.000
_cell.length_c   1.000
_cell.angle_alpha   90.00
_cell.angle_beta   90.00
_cell.angle_gamma   90.00
#
_symmetry.space_group_name_H-M   'P 1'
#
loop_
_entity.id
_entity.type
_entity.pdbx_description
1 polymer ?
#
loop_
_entity_poly.entity_id
_entity_poly.type
_entity_poly.pdbx_seq_one_letter_code
_entity_poly.pdbx_strand_id
1 'polypeptide(L)' 'SIYIQAINLSVWKPGRDLAVDEIIVRFEGRLKETTTVPNKPIPTGYKVWGAAQRGFLLV' A
#
# COMPACT_ATOMS: atom_id res chain seq x y z
N SER A 1 0.34 9.51 -3.96
CA SER A 1 -0.08 10.51 -4.96
C SER A 1 -1.45 11.04 -4.56
N ILE A 2 -1.61 12.34 -4.30
CA ILE A 2 -2.88 12.93 -3.86
C ILE A 2 -4.00 12.66 -4.88
N TYR A 3 -3.66 12.63 -6.17
CA TYR A 3 -4.62 12.35 -7.23
C TYR A 3 -5.21 10.93 -7.13
N ILE A 4 -4.37 9.91 -6.99
CA ILE A 4 -4.84 8.51 -6.87
C ILE A 4 -5.71 8.34 -5.62
N GLN A 5 -5.29 8.93 -4.50
CA GLN A 5 -6.06 8.90 -3.26
C GLN A 5 -7.42 9.57 -3.41
N ALA A 6 -7.48 10.72 -4.08
CA ALA A 6 -8.71 11.43 -4.36
C ALA A 6 -9.68 10.61 -5.25
N ILE A 7 -9.15 9.93 -6.26
CA ILE A 7 -9.95 9.04 -7.12
C ILE A 7 -10.44 7.81 -6.34
N ASN A 8 -9.58 7.17 -5.54
CA ASN A 8 -10.00 6.02 -4.73
C ASN A 8 -11.13 6.40 -3.74
N LEU A 9 -11.02 7.57 -3.11
CA LEU A 9 -12.02 8.08 -2.17
C LEU A 9 -13.32 8.58 -2.84
N SER A 10 -13.29 8.90 -4.14
CA SER A 10 -14.52 9.23 -4.88
C SER A 10 -15.30 7.98 -5.29
N VAL A 11 -14.60 6.84 -5.47
CA VAL A 11 -15.20 5.54 -5.79
C VAL A 11 -15.67 4.81 -4.53
N TRP A 12 -14.91 4.90 -3.42
CA TRP A 12 -15.24 4.24 -2.16
C TRP A 12 -15.18 5.19 -0.97
N LYS A 13 -16.33 5.39 -0.31
CA LYS A 13 -16.42 6.15 0.94
C LYS A 13 -16.23 5.21 2.14
N PRO A 14 -15.10 5.28 2.86
CA PRO A 14 -14.84 4.37 3.96
C PRO A 14 -15.79 4.58 5.15
N GLY A 15 -16.20 3.48 5.77
CA GLY A 15 -16.88 3.46 7.07
C GLY A 15 -15.90 3.48 8.25
N ARG A 16 -16.37 3.10 9.45
CA ARG A 16 -15.60 3.20 10.70
C ARG A 16 -14.35 2.31 10.76
N ASP A 17 -14.43 1.09 10.24
CA ASP A 17 -13.39 0.08 10.45
C ASP A 17 -12.37 0.09 9.31
N LEU A 18 -11.22 0.71 9.54
CA LEU A 18 -10.14 0.85 8.57
C LEU A 18 -8.92 0.05 9.02
N ALA A 19 -8.33 -0.74 8.12
CA ALA A 19 -7.04 -1.38 8.35
C ALA A 19 -5.93 -0.53 7.77
N VAL A 20 -4.86 -0.32 8.55
CA VAL A 20 -3.63 0.36 8.12
C VAL A 20 -2.48 -0.60 8.33
N ASP A 21 -1.75 -0.90 7.26
CA ASP A 21 -0.61 -1.82 7.34
C ASP A 21 0.41 -1.53 6.22
N GLU A 22 1.55 -2.20 6.30
CA GLU A 22 2.59 -2.17 5.28
C GLU A 22 2.25 -3.05 4.07
N ILE A 23 2.49 -2.51 2.88
CA ILE A 23 2.37 -3.21 1.59
C ILE A 23 3.75 -3.24 0.94
N ILE A 24 4.12 -4.40 0.39
CA ILE A 24 5.33 -4.55 -0.41
C ILE A 24 4.94 -4.60 -1.90
N VAL A 25 5.39 -3.60 -2.65
CA VAL A 25 5.30 -3.60 -4.11
C VAL A 25 6.60 -4.17 -4.66
N ARG A 26 6.55 -5.36 -5.26
CA ARG A 26 7.73 -6.08 -5.77
C ARG A 26 8.54 -5.20 -6.70
N PHE A 27 9.83 -5.09 -6.43
CA PHE A 27 10.78 -4.42 -7.32
C PHE A 27 12.18 -4.99 -7.09
N GLU A 28 12.86 -5.37 -8.17
CA GLU A 28 14.15 -6.07 -8.14
C GLU A 28 15.32 -5.23 -8.67
N GLY A 29 15.05 -4.01 -9.14
CA GLY A 29 16.08 -3.06 -9.55
C GLY A 29 16.84 -2.48 -8.36
N ARG A 30 17.92 -1.76 -8.66
CA ARG A 30 18.75 -1.09 -7.64
C ARG A 30 18.29 0.35 -7.46
N LEU A 31 17.46 0.57 -6.44
CA LEU A 31 17.07 1.91 -5.99
C LEU A 31 17.24 2.01 -4.48
N LYS A 32 17.57 3.20 -3.96
CA LYS A 32 17.89 3.39 -2.53
C LYS A 32 16.66 3.15 -1.64
N GLU A 33 15.48 3.31 -2.21
CA GLU A 33 14.18 3.25 -1.55
C GLU A 33 13.65 1.82 -1.44
N THR A 34 14.29 0.84 -2.09
CA THR A 34 13.93 -0.57 -1.93
C THR A 34 14.31 -1.06 -0.53
N THR A 35 13.44 -1.84 0.09
CA THR A 35 13.69 -2.46 1.38
C THR A 35 13.43 -3.97 1.31
N THR A 36 14.01 -4.70 2.26
CA THR A 36 13.75 -6.13 2.45
C THR A 36 13.12 -6.36 3.82
N VAL A 37 11.89 -6.87 3.83
CA VAL A 37 11.15 -7.25 5.03
C VAL A 37 11.11 -8.78 5.12
N PRO A 38 11.85 -9.40 6.07
CA PRO A 38 11.85 -10.84 6.24
C PRO A 38 10.43 -11.40 6.50
N ASN A 39 10.22 -12.67 6.13
CA ASN A 39 8.98 -13.42 6.34
C ASN A 39 7.74 -12.95 5.55
N LYS A 40 7.87 -11.97 4.65
CA LYS A 40 6.83 -11.67 3.65
C LYS A 40 6.98 -12.60 2.44
N PRO A 41 5.87 -13.00 1.77
CA PRO A 41 5.93 -13.83 0.55
C PRO A 41 6.76 -13.20 -0.57
N ILE A 42 6.74 -11.87 -0.66
CA ILE A 42 7.60 -11.06 -1.52
C ILE A 42 8.39 -10.15 -0.58
N PRO A 43 9.63 -10.49 -0.20
CA PRO A 43 10.33 -9.80 0.86
C PRO A 43 10.96 -8.48 0.40
N THR A 44 11.30 -8.35 -0.89
CA THR A 44 12.05 -7.20 -1.42
C THR A 44 11.22 -6.37 -2.39
N GLY A 45 11.21 -5.05 -2.18
CA GLY A 45 10.51 -4.10 -3.03
C GLY A 45 10.36 -2.74 -2.35
N TYR A 46 9.40 -1.94 -2.81
CA TYR A 46 9.01 -0.73 -2.10
C TYR A 46 8.07 -1.06 -0.97
N LYS A 47 8.45 -0.69 0.26
CA LYS A 47 7.54 -0.69 1.39
C LYS A 47 6.76 0.61 1.39
N VAL A 48 5.45 0.50 1.29
CA VAL A 48 4.52 1.62 1.38
C VAL A 48 3.52 1.37 2.50
N TRP A 49 3.02 2.45 3.10
CA TRP A 49 1.87 2.36 3.98
C TRP A 49 0.61 2.37 3.14
N GLY A 50 -0.32 1.46 3.44
CA GLY A 50 -1.63 1.43 2.82
C GLY A 50 -2.73 1.49 3.85
N ALA A 51 -3.84 2.14 3.50
CA ALA A 51 -5.08 2.01 4.25
C ALA A 51 -6.16 1.36 3.38
N ALA A 52 -6.81 0.33 3.91
CA ALA A 52 -7.80 -0.44 3.17
C ALA A 52 -9.02 -0.80 4.02
N GLN A 53 -10.17 -0.90 3.36
CA GLN A 53 -11.40 -1.38 3.97
C GLN A 53 -12.09 -2.38 3.04
N ARG A 54 -12.44 -3.56 3.57
CA ARG A 54 -13.14 -4.62 2.83
C ARG A 54 -12.47 -5.00 1.50
N GLY A 55 -11.13 -5.01 1.49
CA GLY A 55 -10.33 -5.33 0.30
C GLY A 55 -10.12 -4.16 -0.68
N PHE A 56 -10.70 -2.99 -0.43
CA PHE A 56 -10.47 -1.80 -1.25
C PHE A 56 -9.36 -0.92 -0.67
N LEU A 57 -8.33 -0.64 -1.48
CA LEU A 57 -7.21 0.23 -1.11
C LEU A 57 -7.59 1.70 -1.31
N LEU A 58 -7.42 2.53 -0.27
CA LEU A 58 -7.77 3.94 -0.29
C LEU A 58 -6.57 4.82 -0.59
N VAL A 59 -5.47 4.58 0.13
CA VAL A 59 -4.26 5.42 0.09
C VAL A 59 -2.97 4.63 0.08
#